data_AF-A0A1Y5MHT1-F1
#
_entry.id   AF-A0A1Y5MHT1-F1
#
_cell.length_a   1.000
_cell.length_b   1.000
_cell.length_c   1.000
_cell.angle_alpha   90.00
_cell.angle_beta   90.00
_cell.angle_gamma   90.00
#
_symmetry.space_group_name_H-M   'P 1'
#
loop_
_entity.id
_entity.type
_entity.pdbx_description
1 polymer ?
#
loop_
_entity_poly.entity_id
_entity_poly.type
_entity_poly.pdbx_seq_one_letter_code
_entity_poly.pdbx_strand_id
1 'polypeptide(L)' 'LSKSEVVKIKYDILDLIEKNGFCEYYDLIEFLKNDNIERLEIAMNNTLFFNTYLKSKRHKGLKNGIS' A
#
# COMPACT_ATOMS: atom_id res chain seq x y z
N LEU A 1 4.02 14.74 11.80
CA LEU A 1 3.90 13.36 12.34
C LEU A 1 5.18 12.94 13.04
N SER A 2 5.05 12.38 14.23
CA SER A 2 6.14 11.66 14.89
C SER A 2 6.49 10.38 14.12
N LYS A 3 7.70 9.86 14.36
CA LYS A 3 8.16 8.63 13.71
C LYS A 3 7.23 7.43 13.98
N SER A 4 6.67 7.34 15.18
CA SER A 4 5.75 6.26 15.55
C SER A 4 4.40 6.37 14.84
N GLU A 5 3.88 7.59 14.65
CA GLU A 5 2.65 7.83 13.89
C GLU A 5 2.82 7.49 12.41
N VAL A 6 3.93 7.90 11.80
CA VAL A 6 4.25 7.51 10.41
C VAL A 6 4.28 6.00 10.25
N VAL A 7 4.87 5.27 11.21
CA VAL A 7 4.91 3.80 11.17
C VAL A 7 3.51 3.22 11.29
N LYS A 8 2.67 3.72 12.19
CA LYS A 8 1.26 3.27 12.32
C LYS A 8 0.49 3.46 11.01
N ILE A 9 0.61 4.64 10.38
CA ILE A 9 -0.04 4.93 9.10
C ILE A 9 0.44 3.98 8.00
N LYS A 10 1.75 3.64 7.98
CA LYS A 10 2.26 2.64 7.03
C LYS A 10 1.62 1.27 7.23
N TYR A 11 1.44 0.83 8.47
CA TYR A 11 0.74 -0.42 8.77
C TYR A 11 -0.73 -0.38 8.32
N ASP A 12 -1.43 0.73 8.58
CA ASP A 12 -2.81 0.92 8.10
C ASP A 12 -2.90 0.80 6.57
N ILE A 13 -1.93 1.36 5.84
CA ILE A 13 -1.88 1.27 4.37
C ILE A 13 -1.65 -0.18 3.93
N LEU A 14 -0.78 -0.94 4.61
CA LEU A 14 -0.57 -2.36 4.30
C LEU A 14 -1.86 -3.17 4.53
N ASP A 15 -2.60 -2.90 5.60
CA ASP A 15 -3.88 -3.54 5.84
C ASP A 15 -4.92 -3.21 4.77
N LEU A 16 -4.94 -1.96 4.28
CA LEU A 16 -5.80 -1.55 3.15
C LEU A 16 -5.43 -2.28 1.86
N ILE A 17 -4.14 -2.48 1.60
CA ILE A 17 -3.65 -3.25 0.44
C ILE A 17 -4.15 -4.69 0.49
N GLU A 18 -4.15 -5.32 1.65
CA GLU A 18 -4.65 -6.69 1.79
C GLU A 18 -6.17 -6.74 1.70
N LYS A 19 -6.89 -5.88 2.43
CA LYS A 19 -8.36 -5.84 2.46
C LYS A 19 -9.00 -5.58 1.10
N ASN A 20 -8.40 -4.70 0.29
CA ASN A 20 -8.92 -4.34 -1.03
C ASN A 20 -8.27 -5.16 -2.16
N GLY A 21 -7.34 -6.07 -1.84
CA GLY A 21 -6.69 -6.90 -2.85
C GLY A 21 -5.82 -6.12 -3.84
N PHE A 22 -5.29 -4.95 -3.46
CA PHE A 22 -4.46 -4.16 -4.38
C PHE A 22 -3.22 -4.94 -4.83
N CYS A 23 -2.95 -4.86 -6.12
CA CYS A 23 -1.82 -5.52 -6.79
C CYS A 23 -0.94 -4.53 -7.57
N GLU A 24 -1.41 -3.31 -7.82
CA GLU A 24 -0.65 -2.23 -8.47
C GLU A 24 -0.63 -0.97 -7.60
N TYR A 25 0.48 -0.22 -7.68
CA TYR A 25 0.64 1.01 -6.91
C TYR A 25 -0.32 2.12 -7.37
N TYR A 26 -0.67 2.12 -8.66
CA TYR A 26 -1.65 3.06 -9.21
C TYR A 26 -3.00 2.94 -8.51
N ASP A 27 -3.53 1.71 -8.37
CA ASP A 27 -4.84 1.47 -7.74
C ASP A 27 -4.85 1.93 -6.27
N LEU A 28 -3.75 1.68 -5.55
CA LEU A 28 -3.58 2.17 -4.19
C LEU A 28 -3.66 3.70 -4.12
N ILE A 29 -2.99 4.41 -5.02
CA ILE A 29 -2.98 5.88 -5.02
C ILE A 29 -4.35 6.44 -5.38
N GLU A 30 -5.04 5.87 -6.38
CA GLU A 30 -6.40 6.30 -6.73
C GLU A 30 -7.39 6.08 -5.59
N PHE A 31 -7.25 4.98 -4.84
CA PHE A 31 -8.04 4.76 -3.63
C PHE A 31 -7.73 5.81 -2.55
N LEU A 32 -6.45 6.01 -2.23
CA LEU A 32 -6.02 6.90 -1.14
C LEU A 32 -6.38 8.37 -1.39
N LYS A 33 -6.45 8.80 -2.65
CA LYS A 33 -6.93 10.15 -3.03
C LYS A 33 -8.35 10.44 -2.52
N ASN A 34 -9.20 9.42 -2.44
CA ASN A 34 -10.59 9.54 -2.00
C ASN A 34 -10.81 9.08 -0.54
N ASP A 35 -9.83 8.40 0.07
CA ASP A 35 -9.90 7.88 1.43
C ASP A 35 -9.38 8.89 2.48
N ASN A 36 -8.09 9.23 2.42
CA ASN A 36 -7.45 10.01 3.47
C ASN A 36 -6.15 10.65 2.96
N ILE A 37 -6.08 11.99 3.04
CA ILE A 37 -4.96 12.79 2.54
C ILE A 37 -3.63 12.49 3.23
N GLU A 38 -3.66 12.13 4.51
CA GLU A 38 -2.46 11.82 5.29
C GLU A 38 -1.87 10.46 4.87
N ARG A 39 -2.73 9.46 4.66
CA ARG A 39 -2.30 8.17 4.09
C ARG A 39 -1.76 8.33 2.68
N LEU A 40 -2.40 9.17 1.86
CA LEU A 40 -1.94 9.50 0.51
C LEU A 40 -0.52 10.10 0.54
N GLU A 41 -0.30 11.12 1.38
CA GLU A 41 1.01 11.77 1.51
C GLU A 41 2.09 10.77 1.95
N ILE A 42 1.80 9.93 2.95
CA ILE A 42 2.73 8.90 3.41
C ILE A 42 3.02 7.87 2.31
N ALA A 43 2.02 7.44 1.54
CA ALA A 43 2.22 6.54 0.42
C ALA A 43 3.14 7.15 -0.64
N MET A 44 2.83 8.38 -1.09
CA MET A 44 3.60 9.12 -2.09
C MET A 44 5.07 9.32 -1.66
N ASN A 45 5.30 9.68 -0.40
CA ASN A 45 6.65 9.87 0.15
C ASN A 45 7.41 8.55 0.36
N ASN A 46 6.76 7.40 0.26
CA ASN A 46 7.35 6.07 0.43
C ASN A 46 7.10 5.17 -0.80
N THR A 47 7.03 5.77 -1.99
CA THR A 47 6.70 5.09 -3.26
C THR A 47 7.52 3.81 -3.48
N LEU A 48 8.85 3.85 -3.28
CA LEU A 48 9.70 2.67 -3.51
C LEU A 48 9.30 1.49 -2.61
N PHE A 49 8.99 1.76 -1.33
CA PHE A 49 8.59 0.73 -0.38
C PHE A 49 7.27 0.08 -0.79
N PHE A 50 6.22 0.88 -0.99
CA PHE A 50 4.89 0.35 -1.30
C PHE A 50 4.81 -0.31 -2.68
N ASN A 51 5.46 0.27 -3.70
CA ASN A 51 5.52 -0.33 -5.02
C ASN A 51 6.27 -1.69 -5.00
N THR A 52 7.40 -1.77 -4.27
CA THR A 52 8.17 -3.02 -4.14
C THR A 52 7.38 -4.08 -3.37
N TYR A 53 6.67 -3.67 -2.31
CA TYR A 53 5.78 -4.55 -1.55
C TYR A 53 4.67 -5.14 -2.43
N LEU A 54 3.94 -4.30 -3.18
CA LEU A 54 2.87 -4.73 -4.09
C LEU A 54 3.37 -5.70 -5.18
N LYS A 55 4.51 -5.40 -5.80
CA LYS A 55 5.16 -6.31 -6.76
C LYS A 55 5.50 -7.67 -6.14
N SER A 56 6.05 -7.66 -4.93
CA SER A 56 6.42 -8.88 -4.22
C SER A 56 5.18 -9.70 -3.82
N LYS A 57 4.13 -9.03 -3.34
CA LYS A 57 2.83 -9.64 -3.03
C LYS A 57 2.22 -10.29 -4.28
N ARG A 58 2.14 -9.56 -5.39
CA ARG A 58 1.64 -10.08 -6.68
C ARG A 58 2.40 -11.32 -7.14
N HIS A 59 3.72 -11.28 -7.09
CA HIS A 59 4.56 -12.44 -7.43
C HIS A 59 4.32 -13.65 -6.51
N LYS A 60 4.10 -13.43 -5.22
CA LYS A 60 3.73 -14.49 -4.27
C LYS A 60 2.36 -15.07 -4.59
N GLY A 61 1.38 -14.24 -4.95
CA GLY A 61 0.04 -14.68 -5.38
C GLY A 61 0.10 -15.59 -6.61
N LEU A 62 0.87 -15.19 -7.62
CA LEU A 62 1.11 -15.98 -8.84
C LEU A 62 1.74 -17.35 -8.52
N LYS A 63 2.72 -17.39 -7.60
CA LYS A 63 3.35 -18.65 -7.17
C LYS A 63 2.39 -19.58 -6.42
N ASN A 64 1.38 -19.03 -5.76
CA ASN A 64 0.39 -19.79 -4.99
C ASN A 64 -0.80 -20.25 -5.84
N GLY A 65 -0.81 -19.99 -7.16
CA GLY A 65 -1.88 -20.44 -8.07
C GLY A 65 -3.20 -19.70 -7.91
N ILE A 66 -3.21 -18.55 -7.24
CA ILE A 66 -4.38 -17.69 -7.11
C ILE A 66 -4.28 -16.68 -8.25
N SER A 67 -4.95 -16.97 -9.38
CA SER A 67 -5.18 -16.04 -10.49
C SER A 67 -6.55 -15.40 -10.37
#